data_AF-A0AA35GY47-F1
#
_entry.id   AF-A0AA35GY47-F1
#
_cell.length_a   1.000
_cell.length_b   1.000
_cell.length_c   1.000
_cell.angle_alpha   90.00
_cell.angle_beta   90.00
_cell.angle_gamma   90.00
#
_symmetry.space_group_name_H-M   'P 1'
#
loop_
_entity.id
_entity.type
_entity.pdbx_description
1 polymer ?
#
loop_
_entity_poly.entity_id
_entity_poly.type
_entity_poly.pdbx_seq_one_letter_code
_entity_poly.pdbx_strand_id
1 'polypeptide(L)'
;MTQPTHTHCTSGGKYAELQQYQGTGPLEGQWLVAYEDLILSVQSVTTQENWLENWREIAPDDCTVCMGTGTDHIKGNKANPCGHCFGLGKVMESGKAAGGVWDLASIATGIIQRHQAELHQLRQIANNPAVQALIEQQRQQAIEDSVARQERQWRDGRGHGPGGQRMTGD
;
A
#
# COMPACT_ATOMS: atom_id res chain seq x y z
N MET A 1 -26.18 -7.51 -11.54
CA MET A 1 -24.76 -7.18 -11.74
C MET A 1 -24.19 -6.80 -10.39
N THR A 2 -23.11 -7.45 -9.97
CA THR A 2 -22.38 -7.14 -8.73
C THR A 2 -21.76 -5.75 -8.86
N GLN A 3 -21.89 -4.90 -7.84
CA GLN A 3 -21.21 -3.60 -7.83
C GLN A 3 -19.73 -3.79 -7.51
N PRO A 4 -18.82 -3.00 -8.12
CA PRO A 4 -17.40 -3.08 -7.79
C PRO A 4 -17.19 -2.59 -6.35
N THR A 5 -16.46 -3.37 -5.56
CA THR A 5 -16.04 -3.00 -4.21
C THR A 5 -14.59 -2.54 -4.17
N HIS A 6 -13.77 -3.03 -5.11
CA HIS A 6 -12.33 -2.77 -5.14
C HIS A 6 -11.84 -2.38 -6.54
N THR A 7 -10.69 -1.71 -6.56
CA THR A 7 -9.94 -1.38 -7.77
C THR A 7 -8.46 -1.67 -7.55
N HIS A 8 -7.73 -2.02 -8.61
CA HIS A 8 -6.30 -2.25 -8.50
C HIS A 8 -5.57 -0.90 -8.39
N CYS A 9 -4.62 -0.81 -7.47
CA CYS A 9 -3.91 0.43 -7.11
C CYS A 9 -3.21 1.09 -8.31
N THR A 10 -2.57 0.30 -9.19
CA THR A 10 -1.80 0.80 -10.33
C THR A 10 -2.49 0.74 -11.69
N SER A 11 -3.37 -0.24 -11.92
CA SER A 11 -4.02 -0.47 -13.22
C SER A 11 -5.49 -0.05 -13.26
N GLY A 12 -6.11 0.23 -12.12
CA GLY A 12 -7.55 0.48 -12.01
C GLY A 12 -8.34 -0.81 -12.14
N GLY A 13 -9.46 -0.78 -12.85
CA GLY A 13 -10.34 -1.95 -13.01
C GLY A 13 -11.42 -2.08 -11.95
N LYS A 14 -12.33 -3.03 -12.18
CA LYS A 14 -13.54 -3.24 -11.40
C LYS A 14 -13.53 -4.64 -10.80
N TYR A 15 -13.31 -4.71 -9.50
CA TYR A 15 -13.25 -5.98 -8.78
C TYR A 15 -14.32 -6.02 -7.70
N ALA A 16 -14.86 -7.20 -7.46
CA ALA A 16 -15.73 -7.46 -6.31
C ALA A 16 -15.07 -8.50 -5.42
N GLU A 17 -14.73 -8.12 -4.19
CA GLU A 17 -14.42 -9.10 -3.14
C GLU A 17 -15.68 -9.93 -2.86
N LEU A 18 -15.54 -11.25 -2.91
CA LEU A 18 -16.65 -12.18 -2.69
C LEU A 18 -16.59 -12.82 -1.31
N GLN A 19 -15.40 -13.29 -0.92
CA GLN A 19 -15.20 -14.01 0.34
C GLN A 19 -13.73 -14.03 0.73
N GLN A 20 -13.47 -14.03 2.04
CA GLN A 20 -12.17 -14.38 2.61
C GLN A 20 -12.24 -15.71 3.37
N TYR A 21 -11.22 -16.54 3.26
CA TYR A 21 -11.17 -17.84 3.93
C TYR A 21 -9.73 -18.29 4.17
N GLN A 22 -9.55 -19.23 5.10
CA GLN A 22 -8.25 -19.80 5.39
C GLN A 22 -7.87 -20.87 4.34
N GLY A 23 -6.64 -20.81 3.85
CA GLY A 23 -6.10 -21.80 2.92
C GLY A 23 -5.97 -23.18 3.56
N THR A 24 -5.99 -24.22 2.72
CA THR A 24 -5.86 -25.62 3.13
C THR A 24 -4.71 -26.29 2.39
N GLY A 25 -4.18 -27.39 2.96
CA GLY A 25 -3.09 -28.15 2.35
C GLY A 25 -1.81 -27.31 2.20
N PRO A 26 -1.23 -27.17 1.00
CA PRO A 26 -0.02 -26.37 0.79
C PRO A 26 -0.15 -24.87 1.13
N LEU A 27 -1.38 -24.36 1.26
CA LEU A 27 -1.68 -22.97 1.62
C LEU A 27 -2.17 -22.84 3.06
N GLU A 28 -2.01 -23.88 3.88
CA GLU A 28 -2.37 -23.85 5.29
C GLU A 28 -1.60 -22.73 6.03
N GLY A 29 -2.32 -22.01 6.89
CA GLY A 29 -1.78 -20.85 7.60
C GLY A 29 -1.84 -19.53 6.81
N GLN A 30 -2.21 -19.55 5.53
CA GLN A 30 -2.42 -18.33 4.73
C GLN A 30 -3.90 -17.97 4.67
N TRP A 31 -4.21 -16.67 4.71
CA TRP A 31 -5.53 -16.15 4.37
C TRP A 31 -5.63 -15.93 2.86
N LEU A 32 -6.75 -16.34 2.28
CA LEU A 32 -7.05 -16.22 0.86
C LEU A 32 -8.26 -15.31 0.66
N VAL A 33 -8.26 -14.58 -0.45
CA VAL A 33 -9.34 -13.70 -0.88
C VAL A 33 -9.82 -14.17 -2.24
N ALA A 34 -11.09 -14.56 -2.31
CA ALA A 34 -11.80 -14.79 -3.56
C ALA A 34 -12.41 -13.48 -4.05
N TYR A 35 -12.15 -13.14 -5.30
CA TYR A 35 -12.66 -11.93 -5.94
C TYR A 35 -13.10 -12.21 -7.38
N GLU A 36 -13.96 -11.36 -7.89
CA GLU A 36 -14.41 -11.36 -9.29
C GLU A 36 -13.84 -10.16 -10.03
N ASP A 37 -13.19 -10.39 -11.17
CA ASP A 37 -12.98 -9.35 -12.17
C ASP A 37 -14.29 -9.15 -12.92
N LEU A 38 -14.97 -8.01 -12.68
CA LEU A 38 -16.29 -7.73 -13.24
C LEU A 38 -16.26 -7.42 -14.73
N ILE A 39 -15.10 -7.09 -15.30
CA ILE A 39 -14.96 -6.83 -16.74
C ILE A 39 -14.81 -8.17 -17.47
N LEU A 40 -13.96 -9.05 -16.95
CA LEU A 40 -13.71 -10.37 -17.54
C LEU A 40 -14.76 -11.41 -17.12
N SER A 41 -15.55 -11.11 -16.08
CA SER A 41 -16.49 -12.05 -15.44
C SER A 41 -15.79 -13.34 -15.00
N VAL A 42 -14.59 -13.20 -14.45
CA VAL A 42 -13.74 -14.31 -13.97
C VAL A 42 -13.57 -14.20 -12.47
N GLN A 43 -13.81 -15.31 -11.76
CA GLN A 43 -13.47 -15.44 -10.35
C GLN A 43 -12.06 -15.95 -10.20
N SER A 44 -11.32 -15.33 -9.28
CA SER A 44 -9.93 -15.64 -8.98
C SER A 44 -9.71 -15.64 -7.48
N VAL A 45 -8.64 -16.31 -7.05
CA VAL A 45 -8.24 -16.38 -5.66
C VAL A 45 -6.81 -15.89 -5.55
N THR A 46 -6.54 -15.08 -4.55
CA THR A 46 -5.18 -14.62 -4.22
C THR A 46 -4.95 -14.66 -2.72
N THR A 47 -3.71 -14.48 -2.28
CA THR A 47 -3.40 -14.34 -0.85
C THR A 47 -3.89 -12.99 -0.35
N GLN A 48 -4.30 -12.92 0.92
CA GLN A 48 -4.75 -11.67 1.53
C GLN A 48 -3.66 -10.60 1.51
N GLU A 49 -2.40 -10.98 1.71
CA GLU A 49 -1.26 -10.08 1.59
C GLU A 49 -1.20 -9.44 0.20
N ASN A 50 -1.25 -10.24 -0.87
CA ASN A 50 -1.23 -9.74 -2.24
C ASN A 50 -2.48 -8.89 -2.55
N TRP A 51 -3.64 -9.25 -2.00
CA TRP A 51 -4.87 -8.48 -2.13
C TRP A 51 -4.73 -7.07 -1.54
N LEU A 52 -4.26 -6.98 -0.29
CA LEU A 52 -4.10 -5.71 0.41
C LEU A 52 -3.00 -4.82 -0.19
N GLU A 53 -1.97 -5.42 -0.80
CA GLU A 53 -0.89 -4.68 -1.46
C GLU A 53 -1.35 -4.07 -2.80
N ASN A 54 -2.16 -4.80 -3.57
CA ASN A 54 -2.43 -4.45 -4.96
C ASN A 54 -3.85 -3.92 -5.22
N TRP A 55 -4.79 -4.17 -4.33
CA TRP A 55 -6.16 -3.68 -4.42
C TRP A 55 -6.51 -2.79 -3.23
N ARG A 56 -7.34 -1.80 -3.52
CA ARG A 56 -7.93 -0.93 -2.50
C ARG A 56 -9.43 -0.87 -2.68
N GLU A 57 -10.13 -0.67 -1.57
CA GLU A 57 -11.56 -0.41 -1.58
C GLU A 57 -11.85 0.89 -2.34
N ILE A 58 -12.96 0.89 -3.08
CA ILE A 58 -13.45 2.06 -3.81
C ILE A 58 -14.13 2.99 -2.80
N ALA A 59 -13.57 4.18 -2.62
CA ALA A 59 -14.17 5.17 -1.73
C ALA A 59 -15.46 5.76 -2.35
N PRO A 60 -16.43 6.23 -1.55
CA PRO A 60 -17.66 6.82 -2.07
C PRO A 60 -17.45 8.02 -2.99
N ASP A 61 -16.36 8.77 -2.79
CA ASP A 61 -15.98 9.92 -3.59
C ASP A 61 -14.98 9.58 -4.70
N ASP A 62 -14.66 8.30 -4.91
CA ASP A 62 -13.88 7.89 -6.06
C ASP A 62 -14.68 8.06 -7.35
N CYS A 63 -14.00 8.54 -8.38
CA CYS A 63 -14.55 8.67 -9.71
C CYS A 63 -15.04 7.31 -10.21
N THR A 64 -16.31 7.20 -10.54
CA THR A 64 -16.95 5.96 -11.02
C THR A 64 -16.44 5.45 -12.37
N VAL A 65 -15.63 6.26 -13.07
CA VAL A 65 -14.99 5.90 -14.34
C VAL A 65 -13.59 5.36 -14.10
N CYS A 66 -12.72 6.13 -13.45
CA CYS A 66 -11.33 5.72 -13.21
C CYS A 66 -11.09 5.02 -11.87
N MET A 67 -12.13 4.85 -11.05
CA MET A 67 -12.07 4.28 -9.70
C MET A 67 -10.97 4.91 -8.84
N GLY A 68 -10.90 6.25 -8.84
CA GLY A 68 -9.91 6.97 -8.04
C GLY A 68 -8.46 6.96 -8.55
N THR A 69 -8.14 6.24 -9.62
CA THR A 69 -6.77 6.23 -10.19
C THR A 69 -6.37 7.56 -10.83
N GLY A 70 -7.34 8.40 -11.20
CA GLY A 70 -7.09 9.67 -11.88
C GLY A 70 -6.63 9.53 -13.34
N THR A 71 -6.46 8.31 -13.86
CA THR A 71 -5.98 8.07 -15.23
C THR A 71 -7.02 7.33 -16.07
N ASP A 72 -6.96 7.51 -17.39
CA ASP A 72 -7.86 6.81 -18.33
C ASP A 72 -7.36 5.38 -18.61
N HIS A 73 -7.61 4.47 -17.66
CA HIS A 73 -7.29 3.05 -17.85
C HIS A 73 -8.27 2.33 -18.79
N ILE A 74 -9.48 2.86 -18.97
CA ILE A 74 -10.50 2.26 -19.84
C ILE A 74 -10.05 2.30 -21.31
N LYS A 75 -9.41 3.39 -21.74
CA LYS A 75 -8.86 3.50 -23.10
C LYS A 75 -7.43 2.96 -23.23
N GLY A 76 -6.92 2.29 -22.20
CA GLY A 76 -5.55 1.78 -22.18
C GLY A 76 -4.47 2.86 -22.18
N ASN A 77 -4.82 4.13 -21.94
CA ASN A 77 -3.89 5.25 -21.99
C ASN A 77 -3.64 5.82 -20.59
N LYS A 78 -2.81 5.10 -19.84
CA LYS A 78 -2.43 5.45 -18.46
C LYS A 78 -1.69 6.79 -18.34
N ALA A 79 -1.17 7.34 -19.43
CA ALA A 79 -0.48 8.64 -19.42
C ALA A 79 -1.46 9.82 -19.40
N ASN A 80 -2.72 9.60 -19.77
CA ASN A 80 -3.71 10.66 -19.84
C ASN A 80 -4.57 10.74 -18.57
N PRO A 81 -4.89 11.96 -18.10
CA PRO A 81 -5.82 12.12 -17.00
C PRO A 81 -7.21 11.62 -17.40
N CYS A 82 -7.93 11.04 -16.43
CA CYS A 82 -9.31 10.66 -16.63
C CYS A 82 -10.15 11.92 -16.91
N GLY A 83 -10.79 11.99 -18.08
CA GLY A 83 -11.61 13.14 -18.46
C GLY A 83 -12.85 13.36 -17.59
N HIS A 84 -13.33 12.32 -16.89
CA HIS A 84 -14.51 12.44 -16.02
C HIS A 84 -14.23 13.18 -14.71
N CYS A 85 -13.05 13.00 -14.13
CA CYS A 85 -12.61 13.67 -12.91
C CYS A 85 -11.48 14.67 -13.14
N PHE A 86 -11.18 14.98 -14.40
CA PHE A 86 -10.06 15.85 -14.81
C PHE A 86 -8.73 15.47 -14.16
N GLY A 87 -8.48 14.18 -13.97
CA GLY A 87 -7.25 13.68 -13.36
C GLY A 87 -7.24 13.64 -11.83
N LEU A 88 -8.25 14.17 -11.14
CA LEU A 88 -8.26 14.21 -9.66
C LEU A 88 -8.50 12.85 -9.00
N GLY A 89 -8.97 11.86 -9.75
CA GLY A 89 -9.42 10.58 -9.20
C GLY A 89 -10.73 10.69 -8.40
N LYS A 90 -11.06 11.86 -7.87
CA LYS A 90 -12.24 12.09 -7.04
C LYS A 90 -13.36 12.80 -7.77
N VAL A 91 -14.57 12.66 -7.24
CA VAL A 91 -15.79 13.35 -7.65
C VAL A 91 -16.38 14.10 -6.46
N MET A 92 -17.50 14.80 -6.67
CA MET A 92 -18.21 15.42 -5.55
C MET A 92 -18.75 14.36 -4.59
N GLU A 93 -19.06 14.73 -3.35
CA GLU A 93 -19.70 13.84 -2.36
C GLU A 93 -21.01 13.21 -2.86
N SER A 94 -21.69 13.89 -3.79
CA SER A 94 -22.88 13.35 -4.46
C SER A 94 -22.59 12.23 -5.47
N GLY A 95 -21.32 11.86 -5.69
CA GLY A 95 -20.88 10.90 -6.70
C GLY A 95 -20.86 11.45 -8.14
N LYS A 96 -21.21 12.73 -8.33
CA LYS A 96 -21.24 13.38 -9.66
C LYS A 96 -19.89 13.98 -10.03
N ALA A 97 -19.51 13.87 -11.30
CA ALA A 97 -18.40 14.63 -11.86
C ALA A 97 -18.61 16.14 -11.71
N ALA A 98 -17.49 16.87 -11.69
CA ALA A 98 -17.49 18.32 -11.70
C ALA A 98 -18.24 18.85 -12.94
N GLY A 99 -19.25 19.69 -12.73
CA GLY A 99 -19.97 20.37 -13.81
C GLY A 99 -19.25 21.61 -14.34
N GLY A 100 -18.27 22.13 -13.59
CA GLY A 100 -17.45 23.28 -13.98
C GLY A 100 -16.27 23.52 -13.06
N VAL A 101 -15.60 24.66 -13.25
CA VAL A 101 -14.34 25.02 -12.56
C VAL A 101 -14.50 25.15 -11.05
N TRP A 102 -15.65 25.66 -10.58
CA TRP A 102 -15.92 25.79 -9.14
C TRP A 102 -16.10 24.45 -8.43
N ASP A 103 -16.79 23.50 -9.08
CA ASP A 103 -16.92 22.14 -8.56
C ASP A 103 -15.55 21.47 -8.50
N LEU A 104 -14.73 21.64 -9.54
CA LEU A 104 -13.37 21.11 -9.59
C LEU A 104 -12.50 21.68 -8.46
N ALA A 105 -12.55 23.00 -8.25
CA ALA A 105 -11.84 23.66 -7.16
C ALA A 105 -12.31 23.17 -5.78
N SER A 106 -13.60 22.89 -5.63
CA SER A 106 -14.19 22.36 -4.39
C SER A 106 -13.70 20.94 -4.11
N ILE A 107 -13.71 20.06 -5.12
CA ILE A 107 -13.17 18.69 -5.02
C ILE A 107 -11.68 18.76 -4.65
N ALA A 108 -10.89 19.56 -5.37
CA ALA A 108 -9.45 19.72 -5.12
C ALA A 108 -9.18 20.23 -3.69
N THR A 109 -9.98 21.20 -3.21
CA THR A 109 -9.85 21.72 -1.84
C THR A 109 -10.14 20.63 -0.81
N GLY A 110 -11.16 19.79 -1.01
CA GLY A 110 -11.44 18.65 -0.13
C GLY A 110 -10.29 17.63 -0.10
N ILE A 111 -9.69 17.33 -1.25
CA ILE A 111 -8.49 16.46 -1.33
C ILE A 111 -7.34 17.05 -0.51
N ILE A 112 -7.03 18.34 -0.72
CA ILE A 112 -5.94 19.03 -0.02
C ILE A 112 -6.16 19.01 1.49
N GLN A 113 -7.38 19.31 1.95
CA GLN A 113 -7.72 19.32 3.37
C GLN A 113 -7.55 17.94 4.01
N ARG A 114 -7.98 16.86 3.34
CA ARG A 114 -7.77 15.49 3.83
C ARG A 114 -6.29 15.13 3.94
N HIS A 115 -5.50 15.44 2.91
CA HIS A 115 -4.05 15.20 2.97
C HIS A 115 -3.36 16.04 4.05
N GLN A 116 -3.79 17.28 4.29
CA GLN A 116 -3.26 18.09 5.38
C GLN A 116 -3.59 17.48 6.75
N ALA A 117 -4.81 16.97 6.94
CA ALA A 117 -5.22 16.31 8.17
C ALA A 117 -4.41 15.02 8.41
N GLU A 118 -4.26 14.18 7.38
CA GLU A 118 -3.47 12.94 7.44
C GLU A 118 -1.98 13.23 7.73
N LEU A 119 -1.38 14.18 7.03
CA LEU A 119 -0.01 14.62 7.31
C LEU A 119 0.15 15.16 8.73
N HIS A 120 -0.86 15.88 9.25
CA HIS A 120 -0.82 16.35 10.62
C HIS A 120 -0.84 15.19 11.62
N GLN A 121 -1.71 14.20 11.42
CA GLN A 121 -1.77 12.99 12.26
C GLN A 121 -0.45 12.22 12.22
N LEU A 122 0.13 11.99 11.04
CA LEU A 122 1.43 11.33 10.90
C LEU A 122 2.55 12.09 11.63
N ARG A 123 2.55 13.43 11.54
CA ARG A 123 3.51 14.27 12.29
C ARG A 123 3.30 14.16 13.80
N GLN A 124 2.06 14.09 14.28
CA GLN A 124 1.78 13.90 15.71
C GLN A 124 2.31 12.55 16.20
N ILE A 125 2.14 11.49 15.41
CA ILE A 125 2.67 10.16 15.72
C ILE A 125 4.21 10.18 15.71
N ALA A 126 4.83 10.73 14.68
CA ALA A 126 6.29 10.81 14.57
C ALA A 126 6.95 11.66 15.67
N ASN A 127 6.23 12.68 16.16
CA ASN A 127 6.69 13.53 17.26
C ASN A 127 6.31 12.97 18.64
N ASN A 128 5.65 11.81 18.71
CA ASN A 128 5.31 11.19 19.98
C ASN A 128 6.59 10.64 20.64
N PRO A 129 6.96 11.10 21.85
CA PRO A 129 8.18 10.64 22.53
C PRO A 129 8.24 9.13 22.74
N ALA A 130 7.10 8.46 22.97
CA ALA A 130 7.06 7.01 23.14
C ALA A 130 7.39 6.27 21.82
N VAL A 131 6.94 6.80 20.69
CA VAL A 131 7.27 6.27 19.35
C VAL A 131 8.75 6.49 19.05
N GLN A 132 9.28 7.67 19.36
CA GLN A 132 10.71 7.96 19.18
C GLN A 132 11.59 7.05 20.04
N ALA A 133 11.22 6.83 21.31
CA ALA A 133 11.94 5.91 22.19
C ALA A 133 11.90 4.46 21.67
N LEU A 134 10.77 4.01 21.12
CA LEU A 134 10.63 2.69 20.54
C LEU A 134 11.50 2.53 19.27
N ILE A 135 11.53 3.55 18.40
CA ILE A 135 12.41 3.55 17.22
C ILE A 135 13.88 3.48 17.63
N GLU A 136 14.29 4.26 18.63
CA GLU A 136 15.68 4.24 19.12
C GLU A 136 16.03 2.89 19.76
N GLN A 137 15.11 2.29 20.52
CA GLN A 137 15.29 0.96 21.09
C GLN A 137 15.48 -0.10 19.98
N GLN A 138 14.65 -0.08 18.94
CA GLN A 138 14.81 -1.01 17.80
C GLN A 138 16.13 -0.79 17.07
N ARG A 139 16.56 0.46 16.91
CA ARG A 139 17.85 0.79 16.30
C ARG A 139 19.01 0.24 17.12
N GLN A 140 18.98 0.41 18.43
CA GLN A 140 19.99 -0.09 19.34
C GLN A 140 20.06 -1.62 19.29
N GLN A 141 18.91 -2.29 19.32
CA GLN A 141 18.84 -3.75 19.23
C GLN A 141 19.36 -4.28 17.89
N ALA A 142 19.06 -3.61 16.77
CA ALA A 142 19.60 -3.98 15.46
C ALA A 142 21.13 -3.84 15.40
N ILE A 143 21.69 -2.82 16.05
CA ILE A 143 23.15 -2.66 16.17
C ILE A 143 23.72 -3.80 17.00
N GLU A 144 23.16 -4.09 18.17
CA GLU A 144 23.60 -5.20 19.03
C GLU A 144 23.54 -6.55 18.29
N ASP A 145 22.45 -6.83 17.58
CA ASP A 145 22.29 -8.05 16.78
C ASP A 145 23.29 -8.13 15.62
N SER A 146 23.68 -7.00 15.04
CA SER A 146 24.69 -6.93 13.98
C SER A 146 26.10 -7.22 14.53
N VAL A 147 26.46 -6.63 15.67
CA VAL A 147 27.73 -6.86 16.36
C VAL A 147 27.82 -8.31 16.82
N ALA A 148 26.77 -8.84 17.45
CA ALA A 148 26.72 -10.23 17.90
C ALA A 148 26.79 -11.23 16.73
N ARG A 149 26.29 -10.87 15.54
CA ARG A 149 26.47 -11.68 14.32
C ARG A 149 27.91 -11.61 13.81
N GLN A 150 28.51 -10.42 13.80
CA GLN A 150 29.90 -10.23 13.36
C GLN A 150 30.90 -10.93 14.27
N GLU A 151 30.71 -10.87 15.59
CA GLU A 151 31.55 -11.59 16.55
C GLU A 151 31.45 -13.11 16.39
N ARG A 152 30.23 -13.64 16.23
CA ARG A 152 30.04 -15.08 15.93
C ARG A 152 30.74 -15.48 14.65
N GLN A 153 30.59 -14.70 13.57
CA GLN A 153 31.29 -14.94 12.31
C GLN A 153 32.82 -14.87 12.45
N TRP A 154 33.35 -13.98 13.29
CA TRP A 154 34.79 -13.90 13.55
C TRP A 154 35.30 -15.09 14.36
N ARG A 155 34.55 -15.52 15.39
CA ARG A 155 34.88 -16.70 16.22
C ARG A 155 34.80 -18.00 15.42
N ASP A 156 33.73 -18.17 14.65
CA ASP A 156 33.46 -19.37 13.85
C ASP A 156 34.21 -19.38 12.51
N GLY A 157 34.66 -18.21 12.05
CA GLY A 157 35.44 -18.04 10.84
C GLY A 157 36.94 -18.33 11.03
N ARG A 158 37.63 -18.58 9.92
CA ARG A 158 39.11 -18.70 9.86
C ARG A 158 39.83 -17.34 10.02
N GLY A 159 39.21 -16.37 10.70
CA GLY A 159 39.53 -14.92 10.65
C GLY A 159 41.01 -14.59 10.62
N HIS A 160 41.44 -13.85 9.60
CA HIS A 160 42.80 -13.30 9.48
C HIS A 160 42.78 -11.86 10.00
N GLY A 161 43.68 -11.54 10.95
CA GLY A 161 43.91 -10.15 11.35
C GLY A 161 44.64 -9.36 10.25
N PRO A 162 44.79 -8.03 10.38
CA PRO A 162 45.66 -7.26 9.50
C PRO A 162 47.10 -7.80 9.65
N GLY A 163 47.57 -8.56 8.64
CA GLY A 163 48.83 -9.33 8.69
C GLY A 163 48.68 -10.85 8.58
N GLY A 164 47.47 -11.40 8.44
CA GLY A 164 47.25 -12.83 8.14
C GLY A 164 47.32 -13.78 9.34
N GLN A 165 47.69 -13.31 10.52
CA GLN A 165 47.72 -14.12 11.75
C GLN A 165 46.43 -13.96 12.57
N ARG A 166 45.98 -15.07 13.18
CA ARG A 166 44.97 -15.06 14.24
C ARG A 166 45.64 -14.56 15.52
N MET A 167 45.27 -13.38 16.01
CA MET A 167 45.55 -13.00 17.40
C MET A 167 44.41 -13.50 18.29
N THR A 168 44.54 -14.73 18.77
CA THR A 168 43.80 -15.16 19.97
C THR A 168 44.66 -14.76 21.16
N GLY A 169 44.28 -13.68 21.84
CA GLY A 169 44.93 -13.29 23.09
C GLY A 169 44.59 -14.31 24.17
N ASP A 170 45.63 -14.88 24.78
CA ASP A 170 45.58 -15.42 26.15
C ASP A 170 45.63 -14.26 27.16
#